data_AF-A0A7S0H2Q6-F1
#
_entry.id   AF-A0A7S0H2Q6-F1
#
_cell.length_a   1.000
_cell.length_b   1.000
_cell.length_c   1.000
_cell.angle_alpha   90.00
_cell.angle_beta   90.00
_cell.angle_gamma   90.00
#
_symmetry.space_group_name_H-M   'P 1'
#
loop_
_entity.id
_entity.type
_entity.pdbx_description
1 polymer ?
#
loop_
_entity_poly.entity_id
_entity_poly.type
_entity_poly.pdbx_seq_one_letter_code
_entity_poly.pdbx_strand_id
1 'polypeptide(L)'
;IFAAAPPPDSTLLQMAIDMADGFAMLHSQGISHRDVKPLNILVTSDFKIRICDFGISTKKERKKESIDMGNFTQQPLQERKHAAIKAAVGTPIYMAPEQHREKHKELSWKASEMVDIYGYGICLLEMFGGIPLKDLMPLQVDLY
;
A
#
# COMPACT_ATOMS: atom_id res chain seq x y z
N ILE A 1 -20.74 -15.93 -14.22
CA ILE A 1 -19.41 -16.49 -13.89
C ILE A 1 -19.57 -17.12 -12.52
N PHE A 2 -19.55 -18.45 -12.41
CA PHE A 2 -19.71 -19.11 -11.12
C PHE A 2 -18.59 -18.63 -10.20
N ALA A 3 -18.93 -18.08 -9.03
CA ALA A 3 -17.95 -17.79 -8.00
C ALA A 3 -17.33 -19.13 -7.61
N ALA A 4 -16.03 -19.30 -7.89
CA ALA A 4 -15.28 -20.42 -7.35
C ALA A 4 -15.46 -20.43 -5.83
N ALA A 5 -15.53 -21.61 -5.22
CA ALA A 5 -15.50 -21.72 -3.77
C ALA A 5 -14.30 -20.92 -3.24
N PRO A 6 -14.44 -20.23 -2.10
CA PRO A 6 -13.33 -19.50 -1.51
C PRO A 6 -12.14 -20.46 -1.32
N PRO A 7 -10.90 -19.98 -1.54
CA PRO A 7 -9.73 -20.81 -1.33
C PRO A 7 -9.68 -21.34 0.11
N PRO A 8 -9.09 -22.52 0.35
CA PRO A 8 -8.93 -23.05 1.70
C PRO A 8 -8.19 -22.05 2.62
N ASP A 9 -8.49 -22.08 3.92
CA ASP A 9 -7.84 -21.20 4.90
C ASP A 9 -6.31 -21.29 4.87
N SER A 10 -5.76 -22.48 4.59
CA SER A 10 -4.31 -22.68 4.42
C SER A 10 -3.74 -21.90 3.23
N THR A 11 -4.50 -21.77 2.14
CA THR A 11 -4.13 -20.96 0.98
C THR A 11 -4.20 -19.47 1.31
N LEU A 12 -5.25 -19.03 2.01
CA LEU A 12 -5.34 -17.63 2.48
C LEU A 12 -4.18 -17.28 3.41
N LEU A 13 -3.83 -18.17 4.34
CA LEU A 13 -2.69 -18.00 5.22
C LEU A 13 -1.37 -17.92 4.45
N GLN A 14 -1.18 -18.77 3.44
CA GLN A 14 0.02 -18.69 2.60
C GLN A 14 0.08 -17.38 1.81
N MET A 15 -1.05 -16.89 1.29
CA MET A 15 -1.12 -15.61 0.59
C MET A 15 -0.79 -14.44 1.53
N ALA A 16 -1.26 -14.48 2.78
CA ALA A 16 -0.92 -13.49 3.79
C ALA A 16 0.59 -13.47 4.10
N ILE A 17 1.21 -14.64 4.24
CA ILE A 17 2.66 -14.79 4.43
C ILE A 17 3.42 -14.23 3.21
N ASP A 18 3.05 -14.65 2.00
CA ASP A 18 3.69 -14.19 0.76
C ASP A 18 3.60 -12.65 0.61
N MET A 19 2.48 -12.05 1.05
CA MET A 19 2.32 -10.59 1.08
C MET A 19 3.25 -9.92 2.08
N ALA A 20 3.33 -10.45 3.31
CA ALA A 20 4.22 -9.94 4.35
C ALA A 20 5.70 -10.01 3.91
N ASP A 21 6.11 -11.13 3.33
CA ASP A 21 7.46 -11.34 2.80
C ASP A 21 7.77 -10.34 1.68
N GLY A 22 6.80 -10.08 0.80
CA GLY A 22 6.92 -9.06 -0.24
C GLY A 22 7.18 -7.65 0.32
N PHE A 23 6.42 -7.23 1.33
CA PHE A 23 6.62 -5.92 1.96
C PHE A 23 7.92 -5.86 2.78
N ALA A 24 8.26 -6.92 3.51
CA ALA A 24 9.52 -7.02 4.23
C ALA A 24 10.72 -6.92 3.28
N MET A 25 10.63 -7.55 2.10
CA MET A 25 11.63 -7.42 1.04
C MET A 25 11.75 -5.98 0.55
N LEU A 26 10.63 -5.30 0.26
CA LEU A 26 10.64 -3.88 -0.13
C LEU A 26 11.31 -3.01 0.95
N HIS A 27 10.93 -3.18 2.21
CA HIS A 27 11.49 -2.45 3.34
C HIS A 27 12.99 -2.69 3.48
N SER A 28 13.46 -3.93 3.30
CA SER A 28 14.89 -4.27 3.31
C SER A 28 15.70 -3.54 2.21
N GLN A 29 15.06 -3.26 1.06
CA GLN A 29 15.63 -2.49 -0.03
C GLN A 29 15.52 -0.97 0.18
N GLY A 30 14.95 -0.56 1.31
CA GLY A 30 14.68 0.84 1.62
C GLY A 30 13.54 1.40 0.76
N ILE A 31 12.57 0.59 0.34
CA ILE A 31 11.39 1.02 -0.40
C ILE A 31 10.17 0.84 0.51
N SER A 32 9.35 1.88 0.67
CA SER A 32 8.03 1.78 1.30
C SER A 32 6.96 2.05 0.26
N HIS A 33 5.92 1.22 0.24
CA HIS A 33 4.91 1.16 -0.83
C HIS A 33 3.93 2.33 -0.77
N ARG A 34 3.39 2.59 0.43
CA ARG A 34 2.48 3.67 0.85
C ARG A 34 1.06 3.65 0.32
N ASP A 35 0.76 2.70 -0.57
CA ASP A 35 -0.60 2.45 -1.09
C ASP A 35 -0.96 0.96 -0.98
N VAL A 36 -0.82 0.39 0.21
CA VAL A 36 -1.12 -1.05 0.44
C VAL A 36 -2.63 -1.24 0.50
N LYS A 37 -3.18 -1.96 -0.48
CA LYS A 37 -4.62 -2.29 -0.61
C LYS A 37 -4.81 -3.49 -1.53
N PRO A 38 -5.94 -4.22 -1.48
CA PRO A 38 -6.15 -5.40 -2.32
C PRO A 38 -5.99 -5.15 -3.82
N LEU A 39 -6.34 -3.94 -4.31
CA LEU A 39 -6.19 -3.58 -5.72
C LEU A 39 -4.72 -3.57 -6.20
N ASN A 40 -3.77 -3.36 -5.28
CA ASN A 40 -2.33 -3.33 -5.55
C ASN A 40 -1.65 -4.67 -5.23
N ILE A 41 -2.45 -5.71 -4.97
CA ILE A 41 -2.00 -7.07 -4.69
C ILE A 41 -2.55 -7.99 -5.78
N LEU A 42 -1.66 -8.48 -6.63
CA LEU A 42 -2.02 -9.43 -7.68
C LEU A 42 -1.91 -10.86 -7.13
N VAL A 43 -2.91 -11.67 -7.43
CA VAL A 43 -2.94 -13.10 -7.13
C VAL A 43 -2.79 -13.87 -8.44
N THR A 44 -1.81 -14.76 -8.51
CA THR A 44 -1.60 -15.64 -9.67
C THR A 44 -2.54 -16.84 -9.62
N SER A 45 -2.61 -17.61 -10.71
CA SER A 45 -3.41 -18.84 -10.77
C SER A 45 -2.97 -19.93 -9.77
N ASP A 46 -1.72 -19.87 -9.30
CA ASP A 46 -1.13 -20.73 -8.27
C ASP A 46 -1.14 -20.08 -6.86
N PHE A 47 -2.00 -19.08 -6.64
CA PHE A 47 -2.17 -18.38 -5.36
C PHE A 47 -0.91 -17.70 -4.81
N LYS A 48 0.00 -17.27 -5.68
CA LYS A 48 1.15 -16.45 -5.33
C LYS A 48 0.81 -14.97 -5.39
N ILE A 49 1.40 -14.21 -4.48
CA ILE A 49 1.21 -12.77 -4.37
C ILE A 49 2.30 -12.01 -5.14
N ARG A 50 1.89 -10.94 -5.84
CA ARG A 50 2.79 -9.91 -6.36
C ARG A 50 2.28 -8.52 -6.00
N ILE A 51 3.17 -7.68 -5.47
CA ILE A 51 2.88 -6.28 -5.14
C ILE A 51 3.06 -5.43 -6.41
N CYS A 52 2.10 -4.57 -6.72
CA CYS A 52 2.13 -3.68 -7.89
C CYS A 52 1.73 -2.24 -7.53
N ASP A 53 1.91 -1.32 -8.48
CA ASP A 53 1.62 0.11 -8.36
C ASP A 53 2.44 0.86 -7.28
N PHE A 54 3.64 1.29 -7.67
CA PHE A 54 4.55 2.05 -6.83
C PHE A 54 4.39 3.57 -7.00
N GLY A 55 3.23 4.05 -7.49
CA GLY A 55 3.04 5.44 -7.91
C GLY A 55 3.28 6.49 -6.82
N ILE A 56 3.13 6.11 -5.54
CA ILE A 56 3.39 6.98 -4.38
C ILE A 56 4.45 6.42 -3.41
N SER A 57 5.17 5.38 -3.82
CA SER A 57 6.20 4.77 -3.00
C SER A 57 7.34 5.74 -2.71
N THR A 58 8.01 5.52 -1.59
CA THR A 58 9.19 6.30 -1.18
C THR A 58 10.41 5.41 -1.04
N LYS A 59 11.59 6.01 -1.20
CA LYS A 59 12.86 5.32 -1.04
C LYS A 59 13.68 6.00 0.05
N LYS A 60 14.23 5.20 0.97
CA LYS A 60 15.17 5.66 1.99
C LYS A 60 16.37 6.31 1.30
N GLU A 61 16.56 7.60 1.54
CA GLU A 61 17.79 8.28 1.13
C GLU A 61 18.95 7.61 1.86
N ARG A 62 19.82 6.93 1.10
CA ARG A 62 21.12 6.51 1.64
C ARG A 62 21.96 7.77 1.71
N LYS A 63 22.44 8.15 2.91
CA LYS A 63 23.60 9.05 3.00
C LYS A 63 24.72 8.41 2.19
N LYS A 64 24.98 8.92 0.99
CA LYS A 64 26.15 8.58 0.18
C LYS A 64 26.92 9.87 -0.04
N GLU A 65 28.20 9.85 0.31
CA GLU A 65 29.19 10.69 -0.36
C GLU A 65 28.96 10.58 -1.87
N SER A 66 28.91 11.74 -2.51
CA SER A 66 28.39 11.99 -3.85
C SER A 66 28.83 10.96 -4.90
N ILE A 67 27.87 10.20 -5.42
CA ILE A 67 27.87 9.77 -6.82
C ILE A 67 26.46 10.01 -7.35
N ASP A 68 26.37 11.01 -8.23
CA ASP A 68 25.19 11.35 -9.01
C ASP A 68 24.76 10.15 -9.87
N MET A 69 23.57 9.62 -9.56
CA MET A 69 22.82 8.74 -10.44
C MET A 69 21.40 9.30 -10.54
N GLY A 70 21.27 10.36 -11.33
CA GLY A 70 20.22 10.49 -12.33
C GLY A 70 18.79 10.52 -11.80
N ASN A 71 18.25 11.74 -11.72
CA ASN A 71 16.82 12.09 -11.66
C ASN A 71 15.87 10.98 -12.15
N PHE A 72 15.15 10.34 -11.21
CA PHE A 72 13.83 9.82 -11.53
C PHE A 72 12.88 11.02 -11.67
N THR A 73 12.76 11.48 -12.92
CA THR A 73 11.75 12.38 -13.49
C THR A 73 11.00 13.28 -12.51
N GLN A 74 11.43 14.54 -12.39
CA GLN A 74 10.59 15.60 -11.83
C GLN A 74 9.49 15.93 -12.86
N GLN A 75 8.26 15.47 -12.64
CA GLN A 75 7.11 15.88 -13.44
C GLN A 75 6.63 17.30 -13.08
N PRO A 76 6.09 18.07 -14.05
CA PRO A 76 5.75 19.48 -13.86
C PRO A 76 4.68 19.74 -12.78
N LEU A 77 4.76 20.92 -12.15
CA LEU A 77 3.93 21.36 -11.02
C LEU A 77 2.40 21.31 -11.28
N GLN A 78 1.96 21.34 -12.54
CA GLN A 78 0.54 21.28 -12.90
C GLN A 78 -0.05 19.86 -12.87
N GLU A 79 0.74 18.82 -13.11
CA GLU A 79 0.30 17.43 -12.99
C GLU A 79 0.15 17.01 -11.53
N ARG A 80 0.87 17.67 -10.60
CA ARG A 80 0.73 17.45 -9.16
C ARG A 80 -0.66 17.75 -8.62
N LYS A 81 -1.42 18.67 -9.21
CA LYS A 81 -2.79 18.95 -8.78
C LYS A 81 -3.75 17.83 -9.19
N HIS A 82 -3.58 17.27 -10.38
CA HIS A 82 -4.36 16.12 -10.84
C HIS A 82 -3.97 14.83 -10.10
N ALA A 83 -2.68 14.65 -9.81
CA ALA A 83 -2.19 13.56 -8.96
C ALA A 83 -2.62 13.74 -7.50
N ALA A 84 -2.71 14.96 -6.96
CA ALA A 84 -3.22 15.22 -5.61
C ALA A 84 -4.74 15.01 -5.50
N ILE A 85 -5.51 15.33 -6.54
CA ILE A 85 -6.93 14.98 -6.64
C ILE A 85 -7.09 13.47 -6.76
N LYS A 86 -6.18 12.75 -7.44
CA LYS A 86 -6.12 11.28 -7.45
C LYS A 86 -5.59 10.67 -6.14
N ALA A 87 -4.72 11.36 -5.41
CA ALA A 87 -4.16 10.92 -4.14
C ALA A 87 -5.14 11.15 -2.97
N ALA A 88 -6.03 12.11 -3.10
CA ALA A 88 -7.26 12.21 -2.29
C ALA A 88 -8.26 11.07 -2.60
N VAL A 89 -8.00 10.28 -3.65
CA VAL A 89 -8.77 9.10 -4.09
C VAL A 89 -7.91 7.83 -3.88
N GLY A 90 -7.24 7.74 -2.73
CA GLY A 90 -7.03 6.43 -2.10
C GLY A 90 -8.34 6.02 -1.45
N THR A 91 -8.69 4.74 -1.43
CA THR A 91 -9.81 4.29 -0.59
C THR A 91 -9.37 4.51 0.87
N PRO A 92 -9.93 5.48 1.61
CA PRO A 92 -9.36 5.94 2.89
C PRO A 92 -9.21 4.81 3.91
N ILE A 93 -10.01 3.75 3.74
CA ILE A 93 -10.10 2.59 4.62
C ILE A 93 -8.78 1.81 4.78
N TYR A 94 -7.85 1.90 3.83
CA TYR A 94 -6.54 1.22 3.92
C TYR A 94 -5.41 2.16 4.34
N MET A 95 -5.68 3.46 4.48
CA MET A 95 -4.66 4.47 4.70
C MET A 95 -4.39 4.65 6.20
N ALA A 96 -3.10 4.64 6.58
CA ALA A 96 -2.70 4.85 7.96
C ALA A 96 -3.02 6.30 8.41
N PRO A 97 -3.39 6.51 9.68
CA PRO A 97 -3.80 7.84 10.18
C PRO A 97 -2.70 8.91 10.03
N GLU A 98 -1.43 8.54 10.13
CA GLU A 98 -0.28 9.43 9.93
C GLU A 98 -0.16 9.96 8.50
N GLN A 99 -0.67 9.23 7.49
CA GLN A 99 -0.69 9.71 6.10
C GLN A 99 -1.64 10.90 5.89
N HIS A 100 -2.62 11.08 6.78
CA HIS A 100 -3.57 12.20 6.72
C HIS A 100 -3.07 13.43 7.47
N ARG A 101 -2.15 13.25 8.43
CA ARG A 101 -1.67 14.32 9.32
C ARG A 101 -0.47 15.09 8.74
N GLU A 102 0.29 14.47 7.86
CA GLU A 102 1.52 15.06 7.30
C GLU A 102 1.40 15.28 5.79
N LYS A 103 2.11 16.28 5.25
CA LYS A 103 2.37 16.31 3.82
C LYS A 103 3.12 15.04 3.49
N HIS A 104 2.54 14.17 2.66
CA HIS A 104 3.05 12.83 2.34
C HIS A 104 4.59 12.70 2.17
N LYS A 105 5.34 13.75 1.86
CA LYS A 105 6.80 13.70 1.67
C LYS A 105 7.63 13.89 2.95
N GLU A 106 7.02 14.15 4.10
CA GLU A 106 7.75 14.52 5.33
C GLU A 106 7.84 13.39 6.37
N LEU A 107 7.18 12.25 6.13
CA LEU A 107 7.26 11.09 7.03
C LEU A 107 8.70 10.60 7.16
N SER A 108 9.11 10.33 8.41
CA SER A 108 10.35 9.61 8.65
C SER A 108 10.34 8.26 7.94
N TRP A 109 11.54 7.71 7.66
CA TRP A 109 11.66 6.37 7.09
C TRP A 109 10.91 5.34 7.93
N LYS A 110 11.01 5.44 9.27
CA LYS A 110 10.34 4.50 10.16
C LYS A 110 8.83 4.60 10.05
N ALA A 111 8.29 5.81 10.00
CA ALA A 111 6.86 6.02 9.82
C ALA A 111 6.38 5.50 8.45
N SER A 112 7.20 5.62 7.40
CA SER A 112 6.89 5.07 6.08
C SER A 112 6.76 3.54 6.09
N GLU A 113 7.63 2.81 6.81
CA GLU A 113 7.46 1.36 7.00
C GLU A 113 6.14 1.03 7.72
N MET A 114 5.79 1.80 8.76
CA MET A 114 4.59 1.53 9.57
C MET A 114 3.30 1.74 8.78
N VAL A 115 3.31 2.69 7.84
CA VAL A 115 2.22 2.91 6.89
C VAL A 115 1.89 1.62 6.11
N ASP A 116 2.91 0.91 5.62
CA ASP A 116 2.69 -0.33 4.88
C ASP A 116 2.17 -1.46 5.78
N ILE A 117 2.67 -1.53 7.02
CA ILE A 117 2.22 -2.51 8.02
C ILE A 117 0.75 -2.28 8.38
N TYR A 118 0.32 -1.01 8.51
CA TYR A 118 -1.07 -0.67 8.75
C TYR A 118 -1.96 -1.18 7.61
N GLY A 119 -1.65 -0.80 6.36
CA GLY A 119 -2.45 -1.23 5.21
C GLY A 119 -2.46 -2.75 5.02
N TYR A 120 -1.34 -3.42 5.32
CA TYR A 120 -1.28 -4.89 5.38
C TYR A 120 -2.27 -5.47 6.41
N GLY A 121 -2.31 -4.90 7.62
CA GLY A 121 -3.27 -5.31 8.65
C GLY A 121 -4.72 -5.16 8.21
N ILE A 122 -5.05 -4.07 7.51
CA ILE A 122 -6.38 -3.86 6.92
C ILE A 122 -6.70 -4.93 5.86
N CYS A 123 -5.74 -5.26 4.98
CA CYS A 123 -5.90 -6.35 4.01
C CYS A 123 -6.16 -7.71 4.68
N LEU A 124 -5.51 -8.01 5.81
CA LEU A 124 -5.74 -9.25 6.56
C LEU A 124 -7.15 -9.30 7.16
N LEU A 125 -7.64 -8.20 7.71
CA LEU A 125 -9.01 -8.12 8.24
C LEU A 125 -10.05 -8.41 7.16
N GLU A 126 -9.85 -7.87 5.95
CA GLU A 126 -10.72 -8.17 4.81
C GLU A 126 -10.59 -9.63 4.35
N MET A 127 -9.36 -10.15 4.28
CA MET A 127 -9.07 -11.51 3.82
C MET A 127 -9.69 -12.59 4.72
N PHE A 128 -9.59 -12.44 6.04
CA PHE A 128 -10.06 -13.44 7.01
C PHE A 128 -11.40 -13.10 7.66
N GLY A 129 -11.80 -11.83 7.67
CA GLY A 129 -13.10 -11.38 8.17
C GLY A 129 -14.25 -11.64 7.19
N GLY A 130 -13.95 -11.90 5.91
CA GLY A 130 -14.93 -12.26 4.88
C GLY A 130 -15.90 -11.14 4.48
N ILE A 131 -15.70 -9.92 5.00
CA ILE A 131 -16.48 -8.74 4.64
C ILE A 131 -15.51 -7.73 4.03
N PRO A 132 -15.69 -7.35 2.74
CA PRO A 132 -14.93 -6.26 2.17
C PRO A 132 -15.12 -5.02 3.04
N LEU A 133 -14.05 -4.40 3.51
CA LEU A 133 -14.16 -3.27 4.45
C LEU A 133 -14.90 -2.06 3.85
N LYS A 134 -14.92 -1.97 2.51
CA LYS A 134 -15.79 -1.05 1.75
C LYS A 134 -17.29 -1.24 2.03
N ASP A 135 -17.70 -2.45 2.42
CA ASP A 135 -19.08 -2.84 2.72
C ASP A 135 -19.40 -2.73 4.23
N LEU A 136 -18.37 -2.58 5.09
CA LEU A 136 -18.51 -2.40 6.55
C LEU A 136 -18.68 -0.94 6.98
N MET A 137 -18.43 0.03 6.09
CA MET A 137 -18.64 1.46 6.37
C MET A 137 -19.80 2.01 5.54
N PRO A 138 -21.07 1.83 5.99
CA PRO A 138 -22.15 2.64 5.48
C PRO A 138 -21.91 4.08 5.96
N LEU A 139 -21.82 5.01 5.01
CA LEU A 139 -21.63 6.44 5.20
C LEU A 139 -20.23 6.89 5.62
N GLN A 140 -19.80 7.94 4.92
CA GLN A 140 -19.03 9.07 5.44
C GLN A 140 -18.97 9.08 6.98
N VAL A 141 -17.90 8.54 7.55
CA VAL A 141 -17.52 8.96 8.89
C VAL A 141 -16.86 10.32 8.67
N ASP A 142 -17.63 11.37 8.96
CA ASP A 142 -17.16 12.74 9.04
C ASP A 142 -15.80 12.75 9.75
N LEU A 143 -14.77 13.12 8.97
CA LEU A 143 -13.42 13.36 9.45
C LEU A 143 -13.49 14.55 10.41
N TYR A 144 -13.43 14.28 11.71
CA TYR A 144 -13.11 15.28 12.74
C TYR A 144 -11.59 15.51 12.80
#